data_AF-A0A699RIW8-F1
#
_entry.id   AF-A0A699RIW8-F1
#
_cell.length_a   1.000
_cell.length_b   1.000
_cell.length_c   1.000
_cell.angle_alpha   90.00
_cell.angle_beta   90.00
_cell.angle_gamma   90.00
#
_symmetry.space_group_name_H-M   'P 1'
#
loop_
_entity.id
_entity.type
_entity.pdbx_description
1 polymer ?
#
loop_
_entity_poly.entity_id
_entity_poly.type
_entity_poly.pdbx_seq_one_letter_code
_entity_poly.pdbx_strand_id
1 'polypeptide(L)'
;MMASSAICLLSKASKTKSWLWHRRLSHLNFGSINHLARQGLVRGLSKLKFEKGDLCSACAMGKSTKKTHKPKSKDTNQEKLYLLHMDLYGLMRVESVNGKKYFLVIMDDYSRFTWQNGVVERRNRTLIEAARTMLIYAQAPLFLWEKAVATACFTQNRSIIRLRHGKTPCELLH
;
A
#
# COMPACT_ATOMS: atom_id res chain seq x y z
N MET A 1 -39.32 25.93 -15.36
CA MET A 1 -37.94 25.58 -15.79
C MET A 1 -37.62 24.22 -15.19
N MET A 2 -37.10 23.26 -15.96
CA MET A 2 -36.62 22.00 -15.39
C MET A 2 -35.16 22.14 -14.94
N ALA A 3 -34.88 21.78 -13.70
CA ALA A 3 -33.52 21.73 -13.19
C ALA A 3 -32.78 20.56 -13.88
N SER A 4 -31.85 20.89 -14.77
CA SER A 4 -30.97 19.89 -15.38
C SER A 4 -30.07 19.32 -14.28
N SER A 5 -30.43 18.13 -13.79
CA SER A 5 -29.56 17.34 -12.92
C SER A 5 -28.24 17.11 -13.65
N ALA A 6 -27.16 17.66 -13.10
CA ALA A 6 -25.82 17.49 -13.66
C ALA A 6 -25.37 16.05 -13.43
N ILE A 7 -25.79 15.14 -14.32
CA ILE A 7 -25.42 13.72 -14.31
C ILE A 7 -23.90 13.65 -14.53
N CYS A 8 -23.17 13.59 -13.42
CA CYS A 8 -21.72 13.50 -13.41
C CYS A 8 -21.32 12.09 -13.87
N LEU A 9 -21.24 11.93 -15.19
CA LEU A 9 -20.66 10.77 -15.86
C LEU A 9 -19.18 10.69 -15.49
N LEU A 10 -18.88 10.04 -14.36
CA LEU A 10 -17.54 9.68 -13.92
C LEU A 10 -16.84 8.88 -15.02
N SER A 11 -16.08 9.59 -15.85
CA SER A 11 -15.49 9.04 -17.06
C SER A 11 -14.52 7.91 -16.71
N LYS A 12 -14.56 6.85 -17.51
CA LYS A 12 -13.72 5.67 -17.30
C LYS A 12 -12.27 6.01 -17.64
N ALA A 13 -11.34 5.56 -16.81
CA ALA A 13 -9.93 5.58 -17.16
C ALA A 13 -9.65 4.49 -18.20
N SER A 14 -8.81 4.78 -19.19
CA SER A 14 -8.38 3.77 -20.17
C SER A 14 -7.69 2.57 -19.49
N LYS A 15 -7.70 1.40 -20.13
CA LYS A 15 -7.03 0.19 -19.62
C LYS A 15 -5.56 0.48 -19.28
N THR A 16 -4.85 1.19 -20.15
CA THR A 16 -3.46 1.65 -19.95
C THR A 16 -3.31 2.57 -18.74
N LYS A 17 -4.18 3.59 -18.58
CA LYS A 17 -4.11 4.52 -17.44
C LYS A 17 -4.42 3.83 -16.11
N SER A 18 -5.34 2.86 -16.12
CA SER A 18 -5.68 2.03 -14.96
C SER A 18 -4.51 1.15 -14.53
N TRP A 19 -3.87 0.46 -15.48
CA TRP A 19 -2.68 -0.34 -15.20
C TRP A 19 -1.47 0.50 -14.76
N LEU A 20 -1.29 1.69 -15.31
CA LEU A 20 -0.23 2.62 -14.88
C LEU A 20 -0.39 3.03 -13.41
N TRP A 21 -1.60 3.41 -12.98
CA TRP A 21 -1.84 3.78 -11.57
C TRP A 21 -1.77 2.57 -10.63
N HIS A 22 -2.23 1.39 -11.06
CA HIS A 22 -2.02 0.15 -10.31
C HIS A 22 -0.52 -0.10 -10.04
N ARG A 23 0.34 -0.01 -11.06
CA ARG A 23 1.80 -0.20 -10.93
C ARG A 23 2.43 0.88 -10.03
N ARG A 24 2.11 2.17 -10.26
CA ARG A 24 2.64 3.31 -9.48
C ARG A 24 2.25 3.26 -7.99
N LEU A 25 1.08 2.73 -7.66
CA LEU A 25 0.58 2.60 -6.29
C LEU A 25 0.87 1.21 -5.69
N SER A 26 2.08 0.69 -5.91
CA SER A 26 2.59 -0.59 -5.37
C SER A 26 1.63 -1.78 -5.53
N HIS A 27 0.98 -1.83 -6.70
CA HIS A 27 -0.01 -2.84 -7.07
C HIS A 27 -1.23 -2.88 -6.14
N LEU A 28 -1.70 -1.71 -5.68
CA LEU A 28 -2.98 -1.58 -4.95
C LEU A 28 -4.16 -2.11 -5.78
N ASN A 29 -5.18 -2.62 -5.10
CA ASN A 29 -6.38 -3.10 -5.77
C ASN A 29 -7.18 -1.92 -6.37
N PHE A 30 -7.88 -2.16 -7.48
CA PHE A 30 -8.63 -1.11 -8.18
C PHE A 30 -9.75 -0.49 -7.33
N GLY A 31 -10.31 -1.20 -6.35
CA GLY A 31 -11.29 -0.64 -5.41
C GLY A 31 -10.69 0.49 -4.55
N SER A 32 -9.52 0.25 -3.95
CA SER A 32 -8.76 1.26 -3.21
C SER A 32 -8.33 2.43 -4.10
N ILE A 33 -7.90 2.16 -5.35
CA ILE A 33 -7.53 3.23 -6.30
C ILE A 33 -8.75 4.11 -6.64
N ASN A 34 -9.93 3.51 -6.86
CA ASN A 34 -11.17 4.27 -7.03
C ASN A 34 -11.58 5.06 -5.77
N HIS A 35 -11.34 4.51 -4.57
CA HIS A 35 -11.63 5.20 -3.31
C HIS A 35 -10.74 6.45 -3.14
N LEU A 36 -9.44 6.32 -3.40
CA LEU A 36 -8.48 7.43 -3.41
C LEU A 36 -8.86 8.49 -4.46
N ALA A 37 -9.22 8.06 -5.67
CA ALA A 37 -9.60 8.95 -6.76
C ALA A 37 -10.89 9.73 -6.47
N ARG A 38 -11.90 9.09 -5.86
CA ARG A 38 -13.13 9.77 -5.45
C ARG A 38 -12.87 10.81 -4.35
N GLN A 39 -12.09 10.45 -3.33
CA GLN A 39 -11.80 11.34 -2.20
C GLN A 39 -10.72 12.40 -2.50
N GLY A 40 -9.93 12.23 -3.56
CA GLY A 40 -8.89 13.19 -3.96
C GLY A 40 -7.57 13.10 -3.17
N LEU A 41 -7.39 12.05 -2.37
CA LEU A 41 -6.29 11.89 -1.39
C LEU A 41 -4.89 11.72 -2.01
N VAL A 42 -4.78 11.61 -3.34
CA VAL A 42 -3.50 11.43 -4.05
C VAL A 42 -3.33 12.52 -5.10
N ARG A 43 -2.34 13.41 -4.91
CA ARG A 43 -2.02 14.48 -5.85
C ARG A 43 -1.72 13.89 -7.24
N GLY A 44 -2.42 14.40 -8.26
CA GLY A 44 -2.28 13.95 -9.66
C GLY A 44 -3.10 12.69 -10.02
N LEU A 45 -3.74 12.00 -9.06
CA LEU A 45 -4.67 10.92 -9.37
C LEU A 45 -6.00 11.51 -9.88
N SER A 46 -6.23 11.45 -11.18
CA SER A 46 -7.46 11.94 -11.82
C SER A 46 -8.70 11.22 -11.27
N LYS A 47 -9.78 11.97 -10.99
CA LYS A 47 -11.08 11.49 -10.49
C LYS A 47 -11.87 10.69 -11.54
N LEU A 48 -11.30 9.59 -12.03
CA LEU A 48 -11.87 8.70 -13.05
C LEU A 48 -12.27 7.36 -12.43
N LYS A 49 -13.18 6.64 -13.08
CA LYS A 49 -13.46 5.24 -12.73
C LYS A 49 -12.39 4.33 -13.32
N PHE A 50 -11.54 3.76 -12.47
CA PHE A 50 -10.52 2.78 -12.85
C PHE A 50 -11.12 1.37 -12.83
N GLU A 51 -11.16 0.69 -13.97
CA GLU A 51 -11.78 -0.64 -14.06
C GLU A 51 -10.73 -1.75 -13.97
N LYS A 52 -11.06 -2.83 -13.24
CA LYS A 52 -10.23 -4.02 -13.13
C LYS A 52 -10.27 -4.76 -14.47
N GLY A 53 -9.14 -4.78 -15.16
CA GLY A 53 -8.93 -5.64 -16.31
C GLY A 53 -8.57 -7.07 -15.92
N ASP A 54 -7.65 -7.65 -16.67
CA ASP A 54 -7.20 -9.03 -16.59
C ASP A 54 -6.45 -9.33 -15.29
N LEU A 55 -6.09 -10.59 -15.05
CA LEU A 55 -5.31 -10.97 -13.86
C LEU A 55 -3.89 -10.38 -13.92
N CYS A 56 -3.47 -9.66 -12.87
CA CYS A 56 -2.08 -9.25 -12.74
C CYS A 56 -1.22 -10.43 -12.27
N SER A 57 -0.41 -11.00 -13.17
CA SER A 57 0.51 -12.12 -12.88
C SER A 57 1.44 -11.83 -11.70
N ALA A 58 2.02 -10.62 -11.65
CA ALA A 58 2.85 -10.18 -10.53
C ALA A 58 2.10 -10.18 -9.19
N CYS A 59 0.83 -9.76 -9.15
CA CYS A 59 0.00 -9.84 -7.94
C CYS A 59 -0.31 -11.28 -7.55
N ALA A 60 -0.60 -12.15 -8.52
CA ALA A 60 -0.90 -13.57 -8.26
C ALA A 60 0.31 -14.28 -7.62
N MET A 61 1.51 -14.01 -8.11
CA MET A 61 2.76 -14.52 -7.52
C MET A 61 3.12 -13.83 -6.19
N GLY A 62 2.95 -12.50 -6.10
CA GLY A 62 3.42 -11.68 -4.99
C GLY A 62 2.49 -11.59 -3.77
N LYS A 63 1.19 -11.88 -3.93
CA LYS A 63 0.14 -11.63 -2.92
C LYS A 63 -0.73 -12.88 -2.61
N SER A 64 -0.13 -14.08 -2.68
CA SER A 64 -0.82 -15.33 -2.34
C SER A 64 -1.06 -15.45 -0.82
N THR A 65 -2.33 -15.39 -0.41
CA THR A 65 -2.72 -15.18 1.00
C THR A 65 -2.92 -16.51 1.77
N LYS A 66 -2.03 -16.79 2.74
CA LYS A 66 -2.36 -17.74 3.82
C LYS A 66 -3.48 -17.15 4.69
N LYS A 67 -4.49 -17.97 5.03
CA LYS A 67 -5.71 -17.63 5.81
C LYS A 67 -5.48 -16.55 6.88
N THR A 68 -6.40 -15.60 6.95
CA THR A 68 -6.40 -14.51 7.94
C THR A 68 -6.60 -15.04 9.35
N HIS A 69 -6.01 -14.34 10.33
CA HIS A 69 -6.30 -14.57 11.75
C HIS A 69 -7.63 -13.91 12.13
N LYS A 70 -8.28 -14.37 13.21
CA LYS A 70 -9.48 -13.71 13.75
C LYS A 70 -9.13 -12.26 14.16
N PRO A 71 -9.95 -11.25 13.81
CA PRO A 71 -9.73 -9.88 14.25
C PRO A 71 -9.92 -9.74 15.77
N LYS A 72 -9.25 -8.74 16.37
CA LYS A 72 -9.54 -8.32 17.77
C LYS A 72 -10.94 -7.72 17.85
N SER A 73 -11.64 -7.94 18.96
CA SER A 73 -13.03 -7.48 19.17
C SER A 73 -13.15 -5.99 19.52
N LYS A 74 -12.08 -5.36 20.02
CA LYS A 74 -11.99 -3.91 20.27
C LYS A 74 -10.62 -3.36 19.84
N ASP A 75 -10.61 -2.18 19.22
CA ASP A 75 -9.42 -1.41 18.86
C ASP A 75 -9.19 -0.38 19.98
N THR A 76 -8.44 -0.78 21.02
CA THR A 76 -8.35 -0.06 22.31
C THR A 76 -7.67 1.30 22.22
N ASN A 77 -6.79 1.49 21.23
CA ASN A 77 -5.92 2.65 21.16
C ASN A 77 -6.61 3.82 20.46
N GLN A 78 -6.59 4.99 21.10
CA GLN A 78 -7.25 6.21 20.62
C GLN A 78 -6.28 7.35 20.28
N GLU A 79 -5.00 7.21 20.64
CA GLU A 79 -3.98 8.25 20.51
C GLU A 79 -2.85 7.81 19.58
N LYS A 80 -2.27 8.79 18.86
CA LYS A 80 -1.09 8.59 18.00
C LYS A 80 0.10 8.14 18.87
N LEU A 81 0.92 7.20 18.39
CA LEU A 81 2.15 6.73 19.03
C LEU A 81 1.99 5.98 20.37
N TYR A 82 0.77 5.86 20.90
CA TYR A 82 0.49 5.16 22.18
C TYR A 82 0.90 3.67 22.16
N LEU A 83 0.76 3.01 21.01
CA LEU A 83 1.25 1.63 20.82
C LEU A 83 1.96 1.51 19.47
N LEU A 84 3.26 1.20 19.51
CA LEU A 84 4.07 0.87 18.35
C LEU A 84 4.27 -0.65 18.26
N HIS A 85 4.00 -1.21 17.09
CA HIS A 85 4.42 -2.57 16.72
C HIS A 85 5.74 -2.48 15.96
N MET A 86 6.72 -3.31 16.29
CA MET A 86 8.06 -3.28 15.68
C MET A 86 8.37 -4.66 15.09
N ASP A 87 8.87 -4.66 13.84
CA ASP A 87 8.79 -5.79 12.90
C ASP A 87 9.97 -5.82 11.88
N LEU A 88 11.11 -6.45 12.21
CA LEU A 88 12.18 -6.91 11.29
C LEU A 88 11.80 -8.00 10.29
N TYR A 89 12.04 -7.71 9.03
CA TYR A 89 12.13 -8.73 8.00
C TYR A 89 13.59 -8.93 7.55
N GLY A 90 14.01 -10.17 7.38
CA GLY A 90 15.38 -10.45 6.94
C GLY A 90 15.76 -11.93 6.87
N LEU A 91 17.07 -12.18 7.02
CA LEU A 91 17.79 -13.27 6.37
C LEU A 91 17.43 -13.33 4.88
N MET A 92 17.53 -12.18 4.22
CA MET A 92 17.35 -12.09 2.76
C MET A 92 18.34 -13.00 2.05
N ARG A 93 17.86 -13.73 1.03
CA ARG A 93 18.70 -14.61 0.18
C ARG A 93 19.82 -13.88 -0.56
N VAL A 94 19.70 -12.56 -0.69
CA VAL A 94 20.65 -11.66 -1.36
C VAL A 94 20.76 -10.40 -0.51
N GLU A 95 21.97 -9.89 -0.35
CA GLU A 95 22.21 -8.60 0.31
C GLU A 95 21.56 -7.45 -0.46
N SER A 96 21.28 -6.34 0.22
CA SER A 96 20.93 -5.10 -0.48
C SER A 96 22.16 -4.46 -1.14
N VAL A 97 21.93 -3.44 -1.97
CA VAL A 97 23.00 -2.54 -2.48
C VAL A 97 23.94 -2.02 -1.36
N ASN A 98 23.46 -1.96 -0.11
CA ASN A 98 24.18 -1.46 1.05
C ASN A 98 24.66 -2.60 1.99
N GLY A 99 24.82 -3.83 1.51
CA GLY A 99 25.27 -4.99 2.29
C GLY A 99 24.26 -5.53 3.33
N LYS A 100 23.05 -4.96 3.40
CA LYS A 100 22.06 -5.32 4.42
C LYS A 100 21.45 -6.70 4.12
N LYS A 101 21.18 -7.49 5.15
CA LYS A 101 20.40 -8.75 5.07
C LYS A 101 19.03 -8.65 5.78
N TYR A 102 18.72 -7.48 6.31
CA TYR A 102 17.74 -7.21 7.36
C TYR A 102 17.18 -5.77 7.25
N PHE A 103 15.91 -5.54 7.61
CA PHE A 103 15.32 -4.20 7.83
C PHE A 103 14.18 -4.25 8.84
N LEU A 104 13.97 -3.20 9.65
CA LEU A 104 12.86 -3.03 10.60
C LEU A 104 11.71 -2.22 9.99
N VAL A 105 10.50 -2.65 10.32
CA VAL A 105 9.24 -1.94 10.14
C VAL A 105 8.70 -1.52 11.52
N ILE A 106 8.59 -0.22 11.80
CA ILE A 106 7.81 0.28 12.94
C ILE A 106 6.42 0.63 12.42
N MET A 107 5.36 0.29 13.14
CA MET A 107 3.98 0.65 12.80
C MET A 107 3.21 1.16 14.01
N ASP A 108 2.71 2.38 13.94
CA ASP A 108 1.80 2.94 14.94
C ASP A 108 0.41 2.29 14.84
N ASP A 109 -0.14 1.82 15.95
CA ASP A 109 -1.41 1.08 15.97
C ASP A 109 -2.61 1.97 15.60
N TYR A 110 -2.55 3.25 15.97
CA TYR A 110 -3.62 4.22 15.73
C TYR A 110 -3.69 4.68 14.27
N SER A 111 -2.60 5.18 13.70
CA SER A 111 -2.58 5.65 12.30
C SER A 111 -2.40 4.51 11.29
N ARG A 112 -1.80 3.39 11.71
CA ARG A 112 -1.15 2.38 10.84
C ARG A 112 -0.01 2.97 10.00
N PHE A 113 0.56 4.11 10.40
CA PHE A 113 1.72 4.70 9.74
C PHE A 113 2.93 3.83 9.98
N THR A 114 3.66 3.60 8.91
CA THR A 114 4.77 2.66 8.85
C THR A 114 6.08 3.41 8.65
N TRP A 115 7.07 3.23 9.52
CA TRP A 115 8.45 3.64 9.27
C TRP A 115 9.27 2.42 8.85
N GLN A 116 10.22 2.61 7.93
CA GLN A 116 11.25 1.61 7.65
C GLN A 116 12.59 2.11 8.18
N ASN A 117 13.12 1.41 9.19
CA ASN A 117 14.48 1.59 9.70
C ASN A 117 15.33 0.36 9.36
N GLY A 118 16.64 0.39 9.63
CA GLY A 118 17.53 -0.70 9.19
C GLY A 118 17.54 -2.00 10.01
N VAL A 119 16.87 -2.10 11.18
CA VAL A 119 17.34 -3.00 12.29
C VAL A 119 16.22 -3.53 13.28
N VAL A 120 15.96 -4.88 13.37
CA VAL A 120 15.32 -5.73 14.48
C VAL A 120 13.84 -5.49 14.98
N GLU A 121 12.87 -6.42 15.22
CA GLU A 121 12.59 -7.90 15.04
C GLU A 121 11.10 -8.15 14.54
N ARG A 122 10.76 -8.99 13.53
CA ARG A 122 9.44 -9.48 12.95
C ARG A 122 8.54 -8.82 11.81
N ARG A 123 7.24 -9.14 11.73
CA ARG A 123 6.51 -9.59 10.50
C ARG A 123 5.39 -8.67 9.89
N ASN A 124 5.75 -7.60 9.20
CA ASN A 124 4.77 -6.77 8.46
C ASN A 124 4.45 -7.28 7.03
N ARG A 125 3.46 -8.19 6.89
CA ARG A 125 3.21 -8.97 5.64
C ARG A 125 2.86 -8.13 4.41
N THR A 126 1.92 -7.19 4.52
CA THR A 126 1.36 -6.41 3.40
C THR A 126 2.41 -5.55 2.70
N LEU A 127 3.41 -5.07 3.45
CA LEU A 127 4.55 -4.31 2.94
C LEU A 127 5.45 -5.19 2.05
N ILE A 128 5.78 -6.39 2.54
CA ILE A 128 6.60 -7.37 1.83
C ILE A 128 5.93 -7.92 0.57
N GLU A 129 4.64 -8.22 0.63
CA GLU A 129 3.88 -8.67 -0.55
C GLU A 129 3.88 -7.60 -1.66
N ALA A 130 3.72 -6.33 -1.30
CA ALA A 130 3.80 -5.22 -2.26
C ALA A 130 5.22 -5.02 -2.82
N ALA A 131 6.25 -5.05 -1.98
CA ALA A 131 7.65 -4.94 -2.41
C ALA A 131 8.05 -6.08 -3.37
N ARG A 132 7.70 -7.33 -3.04
CA ARG A 132 7.88 -8.51 -3.91
C ARG A 132 7.12 -8.36 -5.23
N THR A 133 5.86 -7.92 -5.17
CA THR A 133 5.05 -7.69 -6.39
C THR A 133 5.73 -6.69 -7.33
N MET A 134 6.29 -5.60 -6.81
CA MET A 134 7.01 -4.60 -7.63
C MET A 134 8.30 -5.16 -8.24
N LEU A 135 9.11 -5.90 -7.47
CA LEU A 135 10.33 -6.54 -8.01
C LEU A 135 9.99 -7.52 -9.15
N ILE A 136 8.98 -8.38 -8.94
CA ILE A 136 8.51 -9.35 -9.93
C ILE A 136 7.98 -8.64 -11.18
N TYR A 137 7.15 -7.60 -11.01
CA TYR A 137 6.61 -6.84 -12.13
C TYR A 137 7.70 -6.11 -12.95
N ALA A 138 8.69 -5.52 -12.27
CA ALA A 138 9.78 -4.79 -12.91
C ALA A 138 10.93 -5.69 -13.41
N GLN A 139 10.85 -7.02 -13.20
CA GLN A 139 11.94 -7.98 -13.42
C GLN A 139 13.26 -7.56 -12.74
N ALA A 140 13.14 -6.88 -11.59
CA ALA A 140 14.23 -6.21 -10.92
C ALA A 140 15.07 -7.19 -10.07
N PRO A 141 16.42 -7.12 -10.11
CA PRO A 141 17.29 -7.95 -9.28
C PRO A 141 16.97 -7.89 -7.79
N LEU A 142 17.08 -9.04 -7.10
CA LEU A 142 16.70 -9.16 -5.69
C LEU A 142 17.46 -8.22 -4.75
N PHE A 143 18.70 -7.81 -5.07
CA PHE A 143 19.47 -6.86 -4.26
C PHE A 143 18.83 -5.45 -4.17
N LEU A 144 17.85 -5.15 -5.02
CA LEU A 144 17.05 -3.92 -4.94
C LEU A 144 15.91 -4.00 -3.92
N TRP A 145 15.80 -5.09 -3.15
CA TRP A 145 14.73 -5.28 -2.16
C TRP A 145 14.59 -4.11 -1.18
N GLU A 146 15.69 -3.49 -0.75
CA GLU A 146 15.67 -2.37 0.20
C GLU A 146 14.92 -1.16 -0.39
N LYS A 147 15.18 -0.84 -1.66
CA LYS A 147 14.50 0.24 -2.40
C LYS A 147 13.04 -0.12 -2.66
N ALA A 148 12.74 -1.38 -2.99
CA ALA A 148 11.36 -1.83 -3.21
C ALA A 148 10.50 -1.77 -1.93
N VAL A 149 11.07 -2.11 -0.76
CA VAL A 149 10.40 -1.95 0.54
C VAL A 149 10.18 -0.48 0.86
N ALA A 150 11.17 0.39 0.62
CA ALA A 150 11.04 1.83 0.86
C ALA A 150 9.94 2.47 0.00
N THR A 151 9.87 2.09 -1.29
CA THR A 151 8.78 2.50 -2.19
C THR A 151 7.42 1.97 -1.73
N ALA A 152 7.34 0.71 -1.29
CA ALA A 152 6.11 0.12 -0.76
C ALA A 152 5.63 0.86 0.51
N CYS A 153 6.54 1.22 1.40
CA CYS A 153 6.27 1.94 2.64
C CYS A 153 5.76 3.37 2.34
N PHE A 154 6.52 4.11 1.52
CA PHE A 154 6.20 5.48 1.10
C PHE A 154 4.81 5.59 0.46
N THR A 155 4.47 4.63 -0.41
CA THR A 155 3.17 4.57 -1.10
C THR A 155 2.05 4.13 -0.17
N GLN A 156 2.20 3.04 0.60
CA GLN A 156 1.13 2.52 1.46
C GLN A 156 0.69 3.56 2.50
N ASN A 157 1.63 4.28 3.13
CA ASN A 157 1.31 5.38 4.07
C ASN A 157 0.46 6.51 3.46
N ARG A 158 0.46 6.66 2.12
CA ARG A 158 -0.23 7.73 1.37
C ARG A 158 -1.35 7.20 0.45
N SER A 159 -1.73 5.91 0.58
CA SER A 159 -2.70 5.31 -0.34
C SER A 159 -3.50 4.12 0.21
N ILE A 160 -3.09 3.51 1.33
CA ILE A 160 -4.00 2.70 2.14
C ILE A 160 -4.83 3.67 3.00
N ILE A 161 -6.14 3.43 3.12
CA ILE A 161 -7.06 4.26 3.90
C ILE A 161 -7.49 3.47 5.14
N ARG A 162 -7.35 4.05 6.35
CA ARG A 162 -7.87 3.44 7.59
C ARG A 162 -9.39 3.68 7.62
N LEU A 163 -10.17 2.65 7.30
CA LEU A 163 -11.64 2.75 7.17
C LEU A 163 -12.34 3.42 8.38
N ARG A 164 -11.81 3.24 9.60
CA ARG A 164 -12.29 3.88 10.85
C ARG A 164 -12.26 5.42 10.80
N HIS A 165 -11.43 6.04 9.96
CA HIS A 165 -11.20 7.48 9.93
C HIS A 165 -11.32 8.11 8.52
N GLY A 166 -11.47 7.32 7.46
CA GLY A 166 -11.54 7.80 6.06
C GLY A 166 -10.23 8.39 5.50
N LYS A 167 -9.17 8.48 6.31
CA LYS A 167 -7.86 9.07 6.00
C LYS A 167 -6.79 8.01 5.73
N THR A 168 -5.70 8.42 5.06
CA THR A 168 -4.47 7.64 4.96
C THR A 168 -3.62 7.74 6.24
N PRO A 169 -2.72 6.78 6.52
CA PRO A 169 -1.82 6.86 7.68
C PRO A 169 -1.01 8.17 7.76
N CYS A 170 -0.61 8.75 6.63
CA CYS A 170 0.16 9.99 6.60
C CYS A 170 -0.63 11.20 7.11
N GLU A 171 -1.96 11.21 6.95
CA GLU A 171 -2.91 12.25 7.41
C GLU A 171 -3.50 11.95 8.80
N LEU A 172 -3.07 10.84 9.40
CA LEU A 172 -3.43 10.39 10.75
C LEU A 172 -2.26 10.53 11.72
N LEU A 173 -1.02 10.33 11.25
CA LEU A 173 0.17 10.60 12.04
C LEU A 173 0.48 12.10 12.12
N HIS A 174 0.40 12.80 10.99
CA HIS A 174 0.52 14.26 10.92
C HIS A 174 -0.90 14.85 10.91
#